data_AF-A0A194R124-F1
#
_entry.id   AF-A0A194R124-F1
#
_cell.length_a   1.000
_cell.length_b   1.000
_cell.length_c   1.000
_cell.angle_alpha   90.00
_cell.angle_beta   90.00
_cell.angle_gamma   90.00
#
_symmetry.space_group_name_H-M   'P 1'
#
loop_
_entity.id
_entity.type
_entity.pdbx_description
1 polymer ?
#
loop_
_entity_poly.entity_id
_entity_poly.type
_entity_poly.pdbx_seq_one_letter_code
_entity_poly.pdbx_strand_id
1 'polypeptide(L)'
;MNDLPETSCSNEATDLETIDYLRGVKSSTCLLLPMTPSPTPLDFKHPLSEEMNEGQFLNITEDSKISSAMQNSDASAGDSSSSGDSNSVVQDPVSAQLINNISMLDYQTLSKNGDLIVGQPEGCKINGNLNVNNRKLPNFVNWNWVIIRKVLLWVVLSGLVACLGAIIAMVITIPKSCDPDLPWHQGKVFYEVFPASFKDSNDDGFGDLKGLIKKLDYIKDLGCNTVRLNYIFEAQDYPENYNHATYLLKVDRSLGVLKDFQDLVKAIHDKEMYIILDIPVLSMVASTENKNTNHSSVLTNDTSVGYSDMSAAIKFWSQGQNVDGFYLKNLENFVDDVNFAKSLQIWKHIIGSGKILIASEKALELTKGDDLTVFLNRIDLIDVYLDLNEGVKGLKNHIDKVVFGTLRAKAHYPWILWNVGNVNSERVSSRFSNNTLALTALEMSLPGTISLFYGDEIGLKGLSKNEVEKDFHEYNKIHNLVSMSFTGNNESAAILPWNSKPISGPRYHYFNIIKKFIEIRLKTPTIYLRAIFKDGSAARNMKIRITEENLFIIERWFPRRNSCVFIGNFGGKSISTDLSSMFYSGTIMASTNSSFVGQVLYFENVTFSPNSAMILKLGK
;
A
#
# COMPACT_ATOMS: atom_id res chain seq x y z
N MET A 1 22.63 -40.90 -28.37
CA MET A 1 23.84 -41.55 -27.81
C MET A 1 24.56 -40.49 -27.00
N ASN A 2 23.98 -40.14 -25.85
CA ASN A 2 24.09 -40.82 -24.56
C ASN A 2 25.32 -40.29 -23.82
N ASP A 3 25.02 -39.41 -22.87
CA ASP A 3 25.57 -39.32 -21.51
C ASP A 3 25.88 -37.88 -21.12
N LEU A 4 24.83 -37.19 -20.64
CA LEU A 4 24.95 -36.04 -19.74
C LEU A 4 24.40 -36.49 -18.38
N PRO A 5 25.08 -36.16 -17.27
CA PRO A 5 24.74 -36.71 -15.96
C PRO A 5 23.45 -36.07 -15.43
N GLU A 6 22.52 -36.92 -15.02
CA GLU A 6 21.38 -36.57 -14.19
C GLU A 6 21.88 -36.13 -12.81
N THR A 7 21.90 -34.81 -12.57
CA THR A 7 21.92 -34.26 -11.21
C THR A 7 20.68 -33.41 -11.02
N SER A 8 19.65 -34.06 -10.46
CA SER A 8 18.61 -33.49 -9.59
C SER A 8 18.21 -32.04 -9.87
N CYS A 9 17.26 -31.85 -10.78
CA CYS A 9 16.36 -30.70 -10.74
C CYS A 9 15.57 -30.75 -9.43
N SER A 10 16.04 -30.05 -8.40
CA SER A 10 15.16 -29.63 -7.32
C SER A 10 14.15 -28.63 -7.88
N ASN A 11 12.87 -28.95 -7.69
CA ASN A 11 11.71 -28.13 -8.01
C ASN A 11 11.74 -26.77 -7.29
N GLU A 12 12.55 -25.82 -7.79
CA GLU A 12 12.54 -24.40 -7.37
C GLU A 12 11.75 -23.50 -8.34
N ALA A 13 10.89 -24.09 -9.16
CA ALA A 13 9.78 -23.38 -9.79
C ALA A 13 8.53 -23.52 -8.89
N THR A 14 8.58 -23.00 -7.67
CA THR A 14 7.32 -22.70 -6.97
C THR A 14 6.62 -21.59 -7.76
N ASP A 15 5.59 -21.99 -8.50
CA ASP A 15 4.89 -21.19 -9.49
C ASP A 15 4.57 -19.78 -8.99
N LEU A 16 4.99 -18.74 -9.72
CA LEU A 16 4.55 -17.37 -9.48
C LEU A 16 3.01 -17.29 -9.35
N GLU A 17 2.29 -18.18 -10.04
CA GLU A 17 0.84 -18.34 -9.96
C GLU A 17 0.34 -18.63 -8.54
N THR A 18 1.01 -19.52 -7.80
CA THR A 18 0.63 -19.81 -6.41
C THR A 18 1.08 -18.72 -5.47
N ILE A 19 2.26 -18.13 -5.67
CA ILE A 19 2.82 -17.13 -4.73
C ILE A 19 1.99 -15.84 -4.72
N ASP A 20 1.67 -15.27 -5.88
CA ASP A 20 0.90 -14.02 -5.94
C ASP A 20 -0.57 -14.21 -5.56
N TYR A 21 -1.15 -15.37 -5.90
CA TYR A 21 -2.45 -15.76 -5.39
C TYR A 21 -2.45 -15.87 -3.86
N LEU A 22 -1.46 -16.56 -3.27
CA LEU A 22 -1.34 -16.72 -1.82
C LEU A 22 -1.15 -15.38 -1.11
N ARG A 23 -0.40 -14.43 -1.69
CA ARG A 23 -0.28 -13.05 -1.19
C ARG A 23 -1.64 -12.33 -1.21
N GLY A 24 -2.38 -12.44 -2.31
CA GLY A 24 -3.74 -11.90 -2.44
C GLY A 24 -4.72 -12.47 -1.41
N VAL A 25 -4.67 -13.78 -1.16
CA VAL A 25 -5.51 -14.46 -0.16
C VAL A 25 -5.11 -14.10 1.27
N LYS A 26 -3.80 -14.08 1.60
CA LYS A 26 -3.29 -13.66 2.92
C LYS A 26 -3.75 -12.24 3.27
N SER A 27 -3.71 -11.33 2.30
CA SER A 27 -4.17 -9.96 2.48
C SER A 27 -5.68 -9.86 2.77
N SER A 28 -6.48 -10.71 2.12
CA SER A 28 -7.95 -10.70 2.19
C SER A 28 -8.50 -11.39 3.44
N THR A 29 -7.73 -12.29 4.06
CA THR A 29 -8.16 -13.18 5.17
C THR A 29 -7.60 -12.81 6.54
N CYS A 30 -6.78 -11.76 6.62
CA CYS A 30 -6.04 -11.39 7.81
C CYS A 30 -6.94 -10.98 9.00
N LEU A 31 -6.72 -11.59 10.17
CA LEU A 31 -7.46 -11.33 11.41
C LEU A 31 -6.88 -10.07 12.07
N LEU A 32 -7.55 -8.93 11.93
CA LEU A 32 -7.25 -7.72 12.70
C LEU A 32 -7.98 -7.79 14.05
N LEU A 33 -7.26 -7.52 15.13
CA LEU A 33 -7.92 -7.12 16.37
C LEU A 33 -8.65 -5.80 16.08
N PRO A 34 -9.92 -5.66 16.52
CA PRO A 34 -10.57 -4.36 16.48
C PRO A 34 -9.70 -3.40 17.30
N MET A 35 -9.18 -2.34 16.67
CA MET A 35 -8.64 -1.21 17.42
C MET A 35 -9.84 -0.60 18.15
N THR A 36 -10.09 -1.05 19.38
CA THR A 36 -10.89 -0.25 20.30
C THR A 36 -10.15 1.08 20.42
N PRO A 37 -10.77 2.23 20.11
CA PRO A 37 -10.16 3.50 20.49
C PRO A 37 -9.87 3.38 21.99
N SER A 38 -8.63 3.68 22.40
CA SER A 38 -8.32 3.85 23.82
C SER A 38 -9.43 4.70 24.41
N PRO A 39 -10.14 4.25 25.47
CA PRO A 39 -11.16 5.09 26.06
C PRO A 39 -10.46 6.40 26.42
N THR A 40 -10.90 7.49 25.80
CA THR A 40 -10.71 8.83 26.34
C THR A 40 -10.97 8.72 27.84
N PRO A 41 -10.11 9.26 28.72
CA PRO A 41 -10.36 9.19 30.15
C PRO A 41 -11.77 9.74 30.38
N LEU A 42 -12.68 8.85 30.77
CA LEU A 42 -14.04 9.20 31.12
C LEU A 42 -13.90 10.08 32.36
N ASP A 43 -13.97 11.38 32.16
CA ASP A 43 -14.05 12.37 33.21
C ASP A 43 -15.42 12.18 33.88
N PHE A 44 -15.48 11.27 34.85
CA PHE A 44 -16.63 11.10 35.73
C PHE A 44 -16.73 12.34 36.61
N LYS A 45 -17.36 13.40 36.09
CA LYS A 45 -17.88 14.47 36.95
C LYS A 45 -19.05 13.90 37.74
N HIS A 46 -18.79 13.71 39.03
CA HIS A 46 -19.80 13.33 40.02
C HIS A 46 -20.91 14.40 40.07
N PRO A 47 -22.20 14.06 40.20
CA PRO A 47 -23.32 15.01 40.03
C PRO A 47 -23.53 15.99 41.20
N LEU A 48 -22.53 16.22 42.05
CA LEU A 48 -22.65 17.07 43.25
C LEU A 48 -21.50 18.07 43.44
N SER A 49 -20.74 18.39 42.39
CA SER A 49 -19.85 19.55 42.45
C SER A 49 -20.65 20.81 42.12
N GLU A 50 -21.32 21.36 43.13
CA GLU A 50 -21.81 22.74 43.12
C GLU A 50 -20.63 23.73 43.14
N GLU A 51 -20.84 24.84 42.45
CA GLU A 51 -19.93 25.95 42.26
C GLU A 51 -19.60 26.65 43.59
N MET A 52 -18.31 26.89 43.83
CA MET A 52 -17.89 28.10 44.54
C MET A 52 -16.93 28.86 43.63
N ASN A 53 -17.48 29.90 43.01
CA ASN A 53 -16.72 31.07 42.59
C ASN A 53 -15.92 31.59 43.78
N GLU A 54 -14.61 31.78 43.60
CA GLU A 54 -13.92 32.98 44.07
C GLU A 54 -12.59 33.11 43.32
N GLY A 55 -12.46 34.18 42.54
CA GLY A 55 -11.21 34.58 41.91
C GLY A 55 -10.41 35.53 42.81
N GLN A 56 -9.08 35.48 42.65
CA GLN A 56 -8.03 36.44 43.03
C GLN A 56 -7.99 36.93 44.50
N PHE A 57 -6.89 36.63 45.22
CA PHE A 57 -5.84 37.62 45.55
C PHE A 57 -4.62 36.98 46.24
N LEU A 58 -3.51 37.72 46.20
CA LEU A 58 -2.12 37.44 46.60
C LEU A 58 -1.87 37.39 48.12
N ASN A 59 -1.09 36.38 48.55
CA ASN A 59 0.16 36.46 49.36
C ASN A 59 0.13 36.92 50.84
N ILE A 60 0.72 36.11 51.76
CA ILE A 60 1.90 36.41 52.64
C ILE A 60 1.99 35.47 53.87
N THR A 61 3.21 34.93 54.06
CA THR A 61 3.94 34.42 55.26
C THR A 61 3.57 33.12 55.99
N GLU A 62 4.64 32.29 56.13
CA GLU A 62 5.19 31.61 57.32
C GLU A 62 4.20 30.80 58.20
N ASP A 63 4.43 29.53 58.54
CA ASP A 63 5.69 29.01 59.07
C ASP A 63 5.70 27.47 59.08
N SER A 64 6.87 26.90 58.83
CA SER A 64 7.17 25.48 58.96
C SER A 64 7.71 25.18 60.36
N LYS A 65 7.19 24.14 61.04
CA LYS A 65 7.91 23.27 62.00
C LYS A 65 6.93 22.22 62.50
N ILE A 66 7.03 20.97 62.04
CA ILE A 66 7.85 19.91 62.65
C ILE A 66 7.69 19.87 64.18
N SER A 67 6.94 18.89 64.68
CA SER A 67 7.38 18.10 65.81
C SER A 67 6.82 16.68 65.72
N SER A 68 7.74 15.76 65.49
CA SER A 68 7.63 14.34 65.75
C SER A 68 7.79 14.06 67.25
N ALA A 69 6.89 13.29 67.84
CA ALA A 69 7.18 12.38 68.96
C ALA A 69 5.95 11.47 69.15
N MET A 70 6.05 10.18 68.85
CA MET A 70 6.45 9.15 69.81
C MET A 70 5.28 8.75 70.72
N GLN A 71 4.68 7.57 70.49
CA GLN A 71 4.67 6.45 71.45
C GLN A 71 3.68 5.37 71.03
N ASN A 72 4.20 4.14 71.09
CA ASN A 72 3.47 2.89 71.16
C ASN A 72 2.56 2.87 72.40
N SER A 73 1.37 2.27 72.28
CA SER A 73 0.91 1.19 73.18
C SER A 73 -0.50 0.73 72.81
N ASP A 74 -0.65 -0.60 72.78
CA ASP A 74 -1.81 -1.37 73.23
C ASP A 74 -3.14 -1.21 72.46
N ALA A 75 -3.51 -2.24 71.70
CA ALA A 75 -4.33 -3.36 72.14
C ALA A 75 -5.82 -2.97 72.30
N SER A 76 -6.63 -3.38 71.34
CA SER A 76 -7.98 -3.90 71.63
C SER A 76 -8.51 -4.60 70.39
N ALA A 77 -8.78 -5.90 70.54
CA ALA A 77 -9.73 -6.60 69.72
C ALA A 77 -11.11 -5.93 69.88
N GLY A 78 -11.91 -5.97 68.82
CA GLY A 78 -13.27 -5.45 68.78
C GLY A 78 -13.96 -6.01 67.56
N ASP A 79 -14.53 -7.19 67.74
CA ASP A 79 -15.43 -7.82 66.79
C ASP A 79 -16.60 -6.90 66.43
N SER A 80 -17.17 -7.16 65.24
CA SER A 80 -18.62 -7.19 64.96
C SER A 80 -19.08 -6.29 63.79
N SER A 81 -19.46 -6.99 62.72
CA SER A 81 -20.82 -6.95 62.15
C SER A 81 -21.27 -5.75 61.30
N SER A 82 -21.28 -5.98 59.98
CA SER A 82 -22.48 -6.01 59.11
C SER A 82 -23.51 -4.87 59.17
N SER A 83 -23.66 -4.16 58.04
CA SER A 83 -24.91 -3.91 57.27
C SER A 83 -24.54 -2.97 56.11
N GLY A 84 -25.06 -3.01 54.89
CA GLY A 84 -26.24 -3.62 54.32
C GLY A 84 -26.60 -2.80 53.08
N ASP A 85 -27.13 -3.48 52.07
CA ASP A 85 -27.95 -3.00 50.95
C ASP A 85 -27.24 -2.30 49.76
N SER A 86 -27.24 -2.80 48.51
CA SER A 86 -28.22 -3.47 47.62
C SER A 86 -28.93 -2.50 46.66
N ASN A 87 -28.72 -2.72 45.35
CA ASN A 87 -29.66 -2.57 44.23
C ASN A 87 -28.93 -3.04 42.96
N SER A 88 -29.49 -3.73 41.97
CA SER A 88 -30.79 -4.39 41.75
C SER A 88 -30.71 -5.00 40.35
N VAL A 89 -30.93 -6.30 40.16
CA VAL A 89 -31.39 -6.84 38.86
C VAL A 89 -32.36 -7.99 39.12
N VAL A 90 -33.54 -7.83 38.57
CA VAL A 90 -34.72 -8.70 38.58
C VAL A 90 -34.44 -9.97 37.76
N GLN A 91 -34.65 -11.17 38.33
CA GLN A 91 -35.02 -12.39 37.59
C GLN A 91 -35.92 -13.30 38.44
N ASP A 92 -36.82 -14.01 37.73
CA ASP A 92 -38.07 -14.66 38.14
C ASP A 92 -38.02 -15.81 39.18
N PRO A 93 -39.17 -16.15 39.81
CA PRO A 93 -39.24 -17.02 40.98
C PRO A 93 -39.65 -18.47 40.62
N VAL A 94 -38.75 -19.27 40.07
CA VAL A 94 -38.97 -20.74 39.97
C VAL A 94 -37.76 -21.56 40.44
N SER A 95 -36.59 -20.97 40.60
CA SER A 95 -35.35 -21.71 40.91
C SER A 95 -35.02 -21.81 42.42
N ALA A 96 -35.73 -21.08 43.29
CA ALA A 96 -35.34 -20.92 44.70
C ALA A 96 -35.89 -21.99 45.65
N GLN A 97 -36.83 -22.83 45.22
CA GLN A 97 -37.42 -23.87 46.09
C GLN A 97 -36.56 -25.15 46.21
N LEU A 98 -35.47 -25.27 45.46
CA LEU A 98 -34.61 -26.46 45.49
C LEU A 98 -33.42 -26.38 46.46
N ILE A 99 -33.12 -25.18 47.00
CA ILE A 99 -31.91 -24.96 47.82
C ILE A 99 -32.20 -25.05 49.33
N ASN A 100 -33.43 -24.86 49.78
CA ASN A 100 -33.77 -24.87 51.22
C ASN A 100 -33.89 -26.27 51.85
N ASN A 101 -33.86 -27.35 51.08
CA ASN A 101 -33.97 -28.72 51.62
C ASN A 101 -32.63 -29.42 51.87
N ILE A 102 -31.48 -28.75 51.66
CA ILE A 102 -30.15 -29.39 51.76
C ILE A 102 -29.38 -28.99 53.04
N SER A 103 -29.83 -27.99 53.80
CA SER A 103 -29.08 -27.44 54.94
C SER A 103 -29.32 -28.10 56.31
N MET A 104 -29.97 -29.26 56.39
CA MET A 104 -30.26 -29.93 57.68
C MET A 104 -29.57 -31.29 57.83
N LEU A 105 -28.25 -31.33 57.61
CA LEU A 105 -27.42 -32.49 57.97
C LEU A 105 -26.25 -32.02 58.85
N ASP A 106 -26.49 -32.08 60.16
CA ASP A 106 -25.50 -31.90 61.22
C ASP A 106 -24.34 -32.90 61.05
N TYR A 107 -23.11 -32.39 60.96
CA TYR A 107 -21.89 -33.19 61.04
C TYR A 107 -21.53 -33.42 62.51
N GLN A 108 -21.79 -34.62 63.04
CA GLN A 108 -21.23 -35.07 64.30
C GLN A 108 -19.73 -35.41 64.13
N THR A 109 -18.87 -34.71 64.86
CA THR A 109 -17.43 -35.02 64.96
C THR A 109 -17.22 -36.18 65.94
N LEU A 110 -16.72 -37.33 65.45
CA LEU A 110 -16.31 -38.45 66.29
C LEU A 110 -14.91 -38.21 66.87
N SER A 111 -14.87 -37.99 68.19
CA SER A 111 -13.66 -38.08 69.03
C SER A 111 -13.12 -39.51 69.07
N LYS A 112 -11.79 -39.65 69.00
CA LYS A 112 -11.04 -40.91 69.07
C LYS A 112 -10.92 -41.35 70.55
N ASN A 113 -11.50 -42.49 70.91
CA ASN A 113 -11.37 -43.03 72.27
C ASN A 113 -10.03 -43.73 72.50
N GLY A 114 -9.47 -43.46 73.67
CA GLY A 114 -8.43 -44.21 74.35
C GLY A 114 -8.06 -43.54 75.67
N ASP A 115 -8.93 -43.66 76.70
CA ASP A 115 -8.53 -43.93 78.09
C ASP A 115 -9.75 -44.06 79.04
N LEU A 116 -9.63 -44.99 79.99
CA LEU A 116 -10.61 -45.34 81.03
C LEU A 116 -10.87 -44.18 82.01
N ILE A 117 -12.14 -43.95 82.40
CA ILE A 117 -12.49 -43.60 83.80
C ILE A 117 -13.82 -44.27 84.21
N VAL A 118 -13.79 -44.83 85.42
CA VAL A 118 -14.80 -45.54 86.21
C VAL A 118 -15.91 -44.59 86.72
N GLY A 119 -17.17 -45.07 86.79
CA GLY A 119 -18.23 -44.46 87.62
C GLY A 119 -19.68 -44.71 87.16
N GLN A 120 -20.44 -45.49 87.93
CA GLN A 120 -21.93 -45.58 87.94
C GLN A 120 -22.55 -44.36 88.65
N PRO A 121 -23.90 -44.17 88.74
CA PRO A 121 -25.04 -44.61 87.89
C PRO A 121 -26.09 -43.46 87.64
N GLU A 122 -27.18 -43.81 86.91
CA GLU A 122 -28.50 -43.10 86.79
C GLU A 122 -28.53 -41.72 86.09
N GLY A 123 -29.50 -41.35 85.24
CA GLY A 123 -30.69 -41.98 84.69
C GLY A 123 -31.58 -40.88 84.09
N CYS A 124 -31.88 -40.89 82.79
CA CYS A 124 -33.21 -40.57 82.24
C CYS A 124 -33.27 -40.82 80.72
N LYS A 125 -34.43 -41.32 80.29
CA LYS A 125 -34.76 -41.85 78.96
C LYS A 125 -34.88 -40.76 77.90
N ILE A 126 -34.41 -41.05 76.67
CA ILE A 126 -35.16 -40.71 75.44
C ILE A 126 -35.09 -41.91 74.48
N ASN A 127 -36.28 -42.45 74.17
CA ASN A 127 -36.54 -43.43 73.13
C ASN A 127 -36.17 -42.88 71.75
N GLY A 128 -35.43 -43.66 70.97
CA GLY A 128 -35.14 -43.33 69.58
C GLY A 128 -34.08 -44.23 68.98
N ASN A 129 -34.31 -45.54 69.00
CA ASN A 129 -33.40 -46.53 68.43
C ASN A 129 -33.44 -46.47 66.88
N LEU A 130 -32.76 -45.50 66.27
CA LEU A 130 -32.38 -45.59 64.85
C LEU A 130 -31.06 -46.36 64.76
N ASN A 131 -31.22 -47.67 64.91
CA ASN A 131 -30.20 -48.67 64.59
C ASN A 131 -29.94 -48.65 63.08
N VAL A 132 -29.11 -47.71 62.59
CA VAL A 132 -28.57 -47.74 61.22
C VAL A 132 -27.31 -48.61 61.20
N ASN A 133 -27.49 -49.89 61.55
CA ASN A 133 -26.53 -50.91 61.17
C ASN A 133 -26.74 -51.22 59.68
N ASN A 134 -25.66 -51.13 58.90
CA ASN A 134 -25.50 -51.67 57.54
C ASN A 134 -26.21 -50.97 56.37
N ARG A 135 -25.89 -49.69 56.12
CA ARG A 135 -25.68 -49.27 54.72
C ARG A 135 -24.19 -49.18 54.50
N LYS A 136 -23.64 -50.04 53.63
CA LYS A 136 -22.27 -49.89 53.11
C LYS A 136 -22.16 -48.44 52.62
N LEU A 137 -21.45 -47.58 53.35
CA LEU A 137 -21.13 -46.27 52.83
C LEU A 137 -20.44 -46.50 51.48
N PRO A 138 -20.87 -45.81 50.41
CA PRO A 138 -20.28 -46.03 49.10
C PRO A 138 -18.77 -45.78 49.17
N ASN A 139 -17.99 -46.61 48.46
CA ASN A 139 -16.53 -46.70 48.58
C ASN A 139 -15.77 -45.36 48.42
N PHE A 140 -16.41 -44.31 47.90
CA PHE A 140 -15.85 -42.97 47.77
C PHE A 140 -15.68 -42.22 49.11
N VAL A 141 -16.37 -42.61 50.18
CA VAL A 141 -16.25 -41.92 51.49
C VAL A 141 -14.89 -42.21 52.15
N ASN A 142 -14.27 -43.35 51.82
CA ASN A 142 -12.95 -43.74 52.32
C ASN A 142 -11.79 -43.15 51.50
N TRP A 143 -12.07 -42.31 50.50
CA TRP A 143 -11.02 -41.66 49.73
C TRP A 143 -10.32 -40.57 50.53
N ASN A 144 -9.05 -40.34 50.22
CA ASN A 144 -8.28 -39.29 50.86
C ASN A 144 -8.66 -37.92 50.28
N TRP A 145 -9.82 -37.41 50.70
CA TRP A 145 -10.43 -36.16 50.23
C TRP A 145 -9.50 -34.95 50.34
N VAL A 146 -8.59 -34.94 51.32
CA VAL A 146 -7.58 -33.89 51.48
C VAL A 146 -6.60 -33.88 50.31
N ILE A 147 -6.16 -35.05 49.85
CA ILE A 147 -5.27 -35.18 48.69
C ILE A 147 -6.04 -34.81 47.41
N ILE A 148 -7.25 -35.35 47.24
CA ILE A 148 -8.07 -35.09 46.05
C ILE A 148 -8.35 -33.59 45.88
N ARG A 149 -8.69 -32.89 46.98
CA ARG A 149 -8.94 -31.44 46.95
C ARG A 149 -7.70 -30.63 46.57
N LYS A 150 -6.53 -31.01 47.08
CA LYS A 150 -5.25 -30.37 46.72
C LYS A 150 -4.91 -30.63 45.25
N VAL A 151 -5.04 -31.86 44.77
CA VAL A 151 -4.77 -32.22 43.37
C VAL A 151 -5.72 -31.47 42.43
N LEU A 152 -7.02 -31.43 42.73
CA LEU A 152 -8.01 -30.71 41.92
C LEU A 152 -7.69 -29.20 41.85
N LEU A 153 -7.30 -28.59 42.97
CA LEU A 153 -6.91 -27.18 43.02
C LEU A 153 -5.68 -26.90 42.13
N TRP A 154 -4.65 -27.75 42.18
CA TRP A 154 -3.47 -27.60 41.34
C TRP A 154 -3.77 -27.85 39.85
N VAL A 155 -4.67 -28.77 39.52
CA VAL A 155 -5.13 -29.01 38.14
C VAL A 155 -5.87 -27.80 37.59
N VAL A 156 -6.78 -27.19 38.38
CA VAL A 156 -7.50 -25.98 37.97
C VAL A 156 -6.54 -24.79 37.82
N LEU A 157 -5.60 -24.61 38.76
CA LEU A 157 -4.61 -23.54 38.69
C LEU A 157 -3.69 -23.70 37.47
N SER A 158 -3.24 -24.91 37.19
CA SER A 158 -2.47 -25.23 35.99
C SER A 158 -3.28 -24.97 34.71
N GLY A 159 -4.58 -25.30 34.70
CA GLY A 159 -5.48 -25.01 33.59
C GLY A 159 -5.64 -23.51 33.33
N LEU A 160 -5.79 -22.71 34.39
CA LEU A 160 -5.87 -21.25 34.28
C LEU A 160 -4.57 -20.64 33.73
N VAL A 161 -3.41 -21.11 34.18
CA VAL A 161 -2.11 -20.66 33.66
C VAL A 161 -1.94 -21.06 32.19
N ALA A 162 -2.36 -22.27 31.80
CA ALA A 162 -2.33 -22.71 30.40
C ALA A 162 -3.25 -21.86 29.50
N CYS A 163 -4.46 -21.55 29.96
CA CYS A 163 -5.37 -20.64 29.25
C CYS A 163 -4.79 -19.23 29.10
N LEU A 164 -4.17 -18.69 30.16
CA LEU A 164 -3.51 -17.38 30.10
C LEU A 164 -2.35 -17.40 29.09
N GLY A 165 -1.53 -18.46 29.09
CA GLY A 165 -0.45 -18.66 28.13
C GLY A 165 -0.95 -18.74 26.68
N ALA A 166 -2.06 -19.44 26.45
CA ALA A 166 -2.68 -19.52 25.13
C ALA A 166 -3.22 -18.17 24.65
N ILE A 167 -3.83 -17.37 25.54
CA ILE A 167 -4.31 -16.02 25.23
C ILE A 167 -3.12 -15.11 24.88
N ILE A 168 -2.04 -15.14 25.68
CA ILE A 168 -0.83 -14.34 25.43
C ILE A 168 -0.21 -14.75 24.09
N ALA A 169 -0.08 -16.05 23.82
CA ALA A 169 0.44 -16.56 22.56
C ALA A 169 -0.44 -16.13 21.37
N MET A 170 -1.76 -16.15 21.51
CA MET A 170 -2.69 -15.66 20.48
C MET A 170 -2.52 -14.16 20.25
N VAL A 171 -2.40 -13.35 21.30
CA VAL A 171 -2.21 -11.89 21.19
C VAL A 171 -0.87 -11.55 20.52
N ILE A 172 0.21 -12.29 20.83
CA ILE A 172 1.54 -12.08 20.22
C ILE A 172 1.55 -12.51 18.75
N THR A 173 0.82 -13.56 18.39
CA THR A 173 0.80 -14.09 17.01
C THR A 173 -0.15 -13.34 16.08
N ILE A 174 -1.03 -12.48 16.60
CA ILE A 174 -1.90 -11.64 15.76
C ILE A 174 -1.10 -10.47 15.16
N PRO A 175 -1.09 -10.31 13.82
CA PRO A 175 -0.39 -9.21 13.17
C PRO A 175 -1.06 -7.85 13.51
N LYS A 176 -0.22 -6.84 13.83
CA LYS A 176 -0.67 -5.48 14.13
C LYS A 176 -1.20 -4.72 12.91
N SER A 177 -0.70 -5.05 11.72
CA SER A 177 -1.23 -4.58 10.44
C SER A 177 -1.34 -5.75 9.46
N CYS A 178 -2.37 -5.71 8.64
CA CYS A 178 -2.67 -6.74 7.65
C CYS A 178 -2.21 -6.31 6.26
N ASP A 179 -1.04 -5.70 6.15
CA ASP A 179 -0.56 -5.17 4.89
C ASP A 179 -0.11 -6.34 3.99
N PRO A 180 -0.57 -6.38 2.73
CA PRO A 180 -0.18 -7.43 1.80
C PRO A 180 1.33 -7.35 1.58
N ASP A 181 2.03 -8.48 1.72
CA ASP A 181 3.42 -8.59 1.27
C ASP A 181 3.43 -8.66 -0.27
N LEU A 182 3.54 -7.50 -0.91
CA LEU A 182 3.53 -7.36 -2.36
C LEU A 182 4.95 -7.20 -2.92
N PRO A 183 5.20 -7.64 -4.17
CA PRO A 183 6.40 -7.29 -4.90
C PRO A 183 6.68 -5.78 -4.87
N TRP A 184 7.95 -5.40 -4.96
CA TRP A 184 8.41 -4.01 -4.89
C TRP A 184 7.77 -3.08 -5.91
N HIS A 185 7.25 -3.61 -7.02
CA HIS A 185 6.61 -2.84 -8.08
C HIS A 185 5.10 -2.64 -7.88
N GLN A 186 4.41 -3.52 -7.14
CA GLN A 186 2.95 -3.48 -7.03
C GLN A 186 2.50 -2.46 -5.99
N GLY A 187 1.67 -1.49 -6.41
CA GLY A 187 1.08 -0.50 -5.50
C GLY A 187 1.99 0.68 -5.16
N LYS A 188 3.20 0.73 -5.74
CA LYS A 188 4.15 1.84 -5.59
C LYS A 188 3.94 2.94 -6.65
N VAL A 189 4.75 3.98 -6.55
CA VAL A 189 4.81 5.10 -7.49
C VAL A 189 6.19 5.12 -8.14
N PHE A 190 6.18 5.11 -9.47
CA PHE A 190 7.35 5.21 -10.34
C PHE A 190 7.50 6.67 -10.77
N TYR A 191 8.74 7.11 -10.94
CA TYR A 191 9.06 8.44 -11.42
C TYR A 191 9.77 8.32 -12.77
N GLU A 192 9.09 8.72 -13.84
CA GLU A 192 9.57 8.68 -15.21
C GLU A 192 10.40 9.93 -15.52
N VAL A 193 11.68 9.72 -15.82
CA VAL A 193 12.66 10.77 -16.04
C VAL A 193 13.22 10.69 -17.46
N PHE A 194 13.27 11.85 -18.12
CA PHE A 194 14.07 12.04 -19.31
C PHE A 194 15.42 12.70 -18.91
N PRO A 195 16.54 11.95 -18.91
CA PRO A 195 17.78 12.40 -18.29
C PRO A 195 18.29 13.74 -18.82
N ALA A 196 18.28 13.94 -20.14
CA ALA A 196 18.79 15.14 -20.80
C ALA A 196 18.04 16.44 -20.45
N SER A 197 16.83 16.36 -19.91
CA SER A 197 16.05 17.53 -19.48
C SER A 197 15.85 17.59 -17.97
N PHE A 198 16.50 16.72 -17.21
CA PHE A 198 16.30 16.67 -15.76
C PHE A 198 17.25 17.61 -15.02
N LYS A 199 18.55 17.31 -14.97
CA LYS A 199 19.52 18.18 -14.29
C LYS A 199 20.88 18.07 -14.94
N ASP A 200 21.42 19.21 -15.34
CA ASP A 200 22.80 19.38 -15.79
C ASP A 200 23.75 19.44 -14.57
N SER A 201 24.90 18.80 -14.69
CA SER A 201 25.96 18.78 -13.67
C SER A 201 27.33 19.28 -14.15
N ASN A 202 27.55 19.44 -15.45
CA ASN A 202 28.80 19.88 -16.08
C ASN A 202 28.65 21.22 -16.84
N ASP A 203 27.47 21.85 -16.78
CA ASP A 203 27.12 23.13 -17.41
C ASP A 203 27.24 23.11 -18.95
N ASP A 204 27.04 21.94 -19.58
CA ASP A 204 27.03 21.79 -21.04
C ASP A 204 25.66 22.09 -21.68
N GLY A 205 24.63 22.33 -20.87
CA GLY A 205 23.27 22.65 -21.28
C GLY A 205 22.34 21.44 -21.35
N PHE A 206 22.85 20.22 -21.22
CA PHE A 206 22.06 18.99 -21.16
C PHE A 206 22.13 18.34 -19.77
N GLY A 207 21.06 17.64 -19.42
CA GLY A 207 21.05 16.82 -18.22
C GLY A 207 21.91 15.57 -18.35
N ASP A 208 22.65 15.24 -17.30
CA ASP A 208 23.54 14.08 -17.27
C ASP A 208 23.17 13.12 -16.12
N LEU A 209 23.74 11.90 -16.15
CA LEU A 209 23.46 10.90 -15.12
C LEU A 209 23.93 11.35 -13.73
N LYS A 210 24.99 12.15 -13.65
CA LYS A 210 25.49 12.72 -12.38
C LYS A 210 24.53 13.75 -11.80
N GLY A 211 23.91 14.57 -12.63
CA GLY A 211 22.87 15.51 -12.23
C GLY A 211 21.66 14.78 -11.66
N LEU A 212 21.26 13.66 -12.27
CA LEU A 212 20.23 12.78 -11.73
C LEU A 212 20.62 12.20 -10.35
N ILE A 213 21.86 11.72 -10.16
CA ILE A 213 22.34 11.23 -8.86
C ILE A 213 22.17 12.30 -7.77
N LYS A 214 22.53 13.56 -8.07
CA LYS A 214 22.39 14.69 -7.13
C LYS A 214 20.94 15.00 -6.73
N LYS A 215 19.96 14.50 -7.48
CA LYS A 215 18.52 14.75 -7.28
C LYS A 215 17.74 13.48 -6.90
N LEU A 216 18.40 12.37 -6.60
CA LEU A 216 17.71 11.16 -6.10
C LEU A 216 16.95 11.42 -4.78
N ASP A 217 17.49 12.27 -3.91
CA ASP A 217 16.82 12.63 -2.65
C ASP A 217 15.49 13.34 -2.89
N TYR A 218 15.37 14.15 -3.94
CA TYR A 218 14.12 14.78 -4.33
C TYR A 218 13.04 13.75 -4.70
N ILE A 219 13.42 12.74 -5.48
CA ILE A 219 12.51 11.66 -5.91
C ILE A 219 12.06 10.82 -4.71
N LYS A 220 12.99 10.51 -3.80
CA LYS A 220 12.70 9.78 -2.56
C LYS A 220 11.79 10.59 -1.63
N ASP A 221 12.03 11.88 -1.49
CA ASP A 221 11.23 12.79 -0.65
C ASP A 221 9.80 12.95 -1.16
N LEU A 222 9.57 12.81 -2.47
CA LEU A 222 8.24 12.78 -3.07
C LEU A 222 7.47 11.50 -2.70
N GLY A 223 8.18 10.43 -2.33
CA GLY A 223 7.62 9.12 -1.99
C GLY A 223 7.65 8.12 -3.16
N CYS A 224 8.39 8.43 -4.23
CA CYS A 224 8.58 7.51 -5.35
C CYS A 224 9.64 6.46 -4.99
N ASN A 225 9.37 5.20 -5.33
CA ASN A 225 10.26 4.07 -5.03
C ASN A 225 11.15 3.68 -6.22
N THR A 226 10.72 4.01 -7.42
CA THR A 226 11.33 3.50 -8.65
C THR A 226 11.62 4.65 -9.59
N VAL A 227 12.82 4.70 -10.15
CA VAL A 227 13.20 5.62 -11.21
C VAL A 227 13.12 4.88 -12.54
N ARG A 228 12.31 5.38 -13.46
CA ARG A 228 12.22 4.88 -14.82
C ARG A 228 12.95 5.85 -15.73
N LEU A 229 14.02 5.38 -16.38
CA LEU A 229 14.79 6.18 -17.32
C LEU A 229 14.32 5.91 -18.74
N ASN A 230 13.99 7.01 -19.41
CA ASN A 230 13.72 7.00 -20.83
C ASN A 230 15.03 6.90 -21.62
N TYR A 231 14.95 6.36 -22.84
CA TYR A 231 16.04 6.13 -23.80
C TYR A 231 17.41 6.73 -23.43
N ILE A 232 18.31 5.90 -22.90
CA ILE A 232 19.68 6.29 -22.51
C ILE A 232 20.77 5.83 -23.50
N PHE A 233 20.37 5.15 -24.57
CA PHE A 233 21.29 4.47 -25.49
C PHE A 233 21.89 5.42 -26.52
N GLU A 234 23.10 5.09 -27.02
CA GLU A 234 23.78 5.88 -28.06
C GLU A 234 22.90 6.01 -29.30
N ALA A 235 22.58 7.24 -29.67
CA ALA A 235 21.81 7.62 -30.86
C ALA A 235 22.60 8.63 -31.71
N GLN A 236 22.28 8.72 -33.00
CA GLN A 236 23.04 9.57 -33.93
C GLN A 236 22.97 11.06 -33.53
N ASP A 237 21.79 11.52 -33.11
CA ASP A 237 21.53 12.92 -32.71
C ASP A 237 20.78 12.95 -31.36
N TYR A 238 21.38 12.42 -30.29
CA TYR A 238 20.78 12.53 -28.96
C TYR A 238 20.96 13.97 -28.42
N PRO A 239 19.94 14.58 -27.76
CA PRO A 239 18.62 14.06 -27.40
C PRO A 239 17.50 14.32 -28.43
N GLU A 240 17.80 14.83 -29.62
CA GLU A 240 16.80 15.17 -30.64
C GLU A 240 16.09 13.93 -31.21
N ASN A 241 16.87 12.89 -31.52
CA ASN A 241 16.44 11.60 -32.07
C ASN A 241 16.64 10.45 -31.07
N TYR A 242 16.27 10.66 -29.80
CA TYR A 242 16.46 9.67 -28.73
C TYR A 242 15.77 8.32 -28.98
N ASN A 243 14.76 8.27 -29.86
CA ASN A 243 14.00 7.05 -30.18
C ASN A 243 14.73 6.11 -31.16
N HIS A 244 15.76 6.57 -31.86
CA HIS A 244 16.52 5.78 -32.84
C HIS A 244 17.91 5.44 -32.29
N ALA A 245 17.95 4.45 -31.40
CA ALA A 245 19.20 3.95 -30.83
C ALA A 245 20.04 3.24 -31.91
N THR A 246 21.29 3.67 -32.06
CA THR A 246 22.29 3.02 -32.93
C THR A 246 22.94 1.84 -32.22
N TYR A 247 23.23 1.97 -30.91
CA TYR A 247 23.83 0.91 -30.10
C TYR A 247 23.12 0.75 -28.74
N LEU A 248 22.49 -0.40 -28.52
CA LEU A 248 21.76 -0.70 -27.27
C LEU A 248 22.66 -1.06 -26.08
N LEU A 249 23.96 -1.29 -26.29
CA LEU A 249 24.91 -1.70 -25.24
C LEU A 249 25.67 -0.52 -24.64
N LYS A 250 25.57 0.68 -25.24
CA LYS A 250 26.31 1.86 -24.84
C LYS A 250 25.36 2.95 -24.38
N VAL A 251 25.78 3.69 -23.35
CA VAL A 251 25.13 4.94 -22.94
C VAL A 251 25.51 6.03 -23.94
N ASP A 252 24.59 6.94 -24.23
CA ASP A 252 24.87 8.10 -25.06
C ASP A 252 25.95 9.00 -24.44
N ARG A 253 26.85 9.54 -25.27
CA ARG A 253 28.01 10.32 -24.82
C ARG A 253 27.61 11.63 -24.15
N SER A 254 26.47 12.20 -24.52
CA SER A 254 25.94 13.42 -23.91
C SER A 254 25.47 13.19 -22.46
N LEU A 255 25.01 11.99 -22.12
CA LEU A 255 24.54 11.65 -20.77
C LEU A 255 25.67 11.27 -19.81
N GLY A 256 26.82 10.85 -20.36
CA GLY A 256 28.01 10.46 -19.61
C GLY A 256 28.61 9.14 -20.08
N VAL A 257 29.34 8.48 -19.19
CA VAL A 257 29.96 7.17 -19.47
C VAL A 257 29.25 6.04 -18.71
N LEU A 258 29.48 4.79 -19.12
CA LEU A 258 28.91 3.61 -18.44
C LEU A 258 29.22 3.56 -16.94
N LYS A 259 30.37 4.10 -16.52
CA LYS A 259 30.72 4.20 -15.09
C LYS A 259 29.76 5.10 -14.33
N ASP A 260 29.34 6.22 -14.92
CA ASP A 260 28.38 7.12 -14.29
C ASP A 260 27.01 6.44 -14.12
N PHE A 261 26.65 5.56 -15.06
CA PHE A 261 25.47 4.70 -14.93
C PHE A 261 25.60 3.70 -13.78
N GLN A 262 26.76 3.05 -13.62
CA GLN A 262 27.01 2.14 -12.50
C GLN A 262 26.91 2.85 -11.16
N ASP A 263 27.48 4.06 -11.08
CA ASP A 263 27.40 4.91 -9.89
C ASP A 263 25.94 5.30 -9.59
N LEU A 264 25.14 5.57 -10.64
CA LEU A 264 23.69 5.84 -10.50
C LEU A 264 22.92 4.64 -9.96
N VAL A 265 23.10 3.45 -10.55
CA VAL A 265 22.42 2.23 -10.10
C VAL A 265 22.74 1.95 -8.64
N LYS A 266 24.03 2.04 -8.27
CA LYS A 266 24.47 1.87 -6.89
C LYS A 266 23.81 2.88 -5.95
N ALA A 267 23.79 4.17 -6.31
CA ALA A 267 23.18 5.21 -5.50
C ALA A 267 21.66 5.04 -5.32
N ILE A 268 20.97 4.49 -6.33
CA ILE A 268 19.54 4.13 -6.27
C ILE A 268 19.32 2.96 -5.30
N HIS A 269 20.10 1.89 -5.44
CA HIS A 269 20.00 0.70 -4.58
C HIS A 269 20.38 1.00 -3.12
N ASP A 270 21.39 1.83 -2.88
CA ASP A 270 21.78 2.30 -1.54
C ASP A 270 20.64 3.07 -0.83
N LYS A 271 19.68 3.60 -1.61
CA LYS A 271 18.48 4.30 -1.12
C LYS A 271 17.25 3.40 -1.06
N GLU A 272 17.38 2.09 -1.27
CA GLU A 272 16.28 1.10 -1.35
C GLU A 272 15.28 1.39 -2.47
N MET A 273 15.74 2.06 -3.53
CA MET A 273 14.95 2.36 -4.72
C MET A 273 15.31 1.40 -5.85
N TYR A 274 14.50 1.39 -6.91
CA TYR A 274 14.67 0.50 -8.07
C TYR A 274 14.84 1.29 -9.36
N ILE A 275 15.52 0.71 -10.35
CA ILE A 275 15.74 1.33 -11.65
C ILE A 275 15.14 0.52 -12.79
N ILE A 276 14.43 1.20 -13.69
CA ILE A 276 13.83 0.63 -14.89
C ILE A 276 14.36 1.37 -16.11
N LEU A 277 14.69 0.62 -17.17
CA LEU A 277 15.13 1.19 -18.45
C LEU A 277 14.10 0.97 -19.56
N ASP A 278 13.85 2.01 -20.34
CA ASP A 278 13.07 1.92 -21.56
C ASP A 278 13.95 1.39 -22.70
N ILE A 279 13.66 0.16 -23.18
CA ILE A 279 14.35 -0.44 -24.32
C ILE A 279 13.45 -0.42 -25.57
N PRO A 280 13.90 0.20 -26.68
CA PRO A 280 13.18 0.11 -27.95
C PRO A 280 13.24 -1.31 -28.50
N VAL A 281 12.08 -1.90 -28.77
CA VAL A 281 11.96 -3.14 -29.53
C VAL A 281 11.85 -2.76 -31.01
N LEU A 282 12.87 -3.12 -31.80
CA LEU A 282 12.83 -2.97 -33.25
C LEU A 282 12.35 -4.28 -33.88
N SER A 283 11.33 -4.19 -34.73
CA SER A 283 10.97 -5.27 -35.64
C SER A 283 11.98 -5.31 -36.78
N MET A 284 12.40 -6.53 -37.19
CA MET A 284 13.30 -6.73 -38.34
C MET A 284 12.78 -6.06 -39.64
N VAL A 285 11.45 -5.85 -39.73
CA VAL A 285 10.76 -5.36 -40.93
C VAL A 285 11.06 -3.89 -41.25
N ALA A 286 11.50 -3.08 -40.27
CA ALA A 286 11.84 -1.67 -40.50
C ALA A 286 13.13 -1.46 -41.34
N SER A 287 13.92 -2.51 -41.54
CA SER A 287 15.15 -2.45 -42.35
C SER A 287 14.92 -2.32 -43.85
N THR A 288 13.66 -2.40 -44.31
CA THR A 288 13.33 -2.57 -45.73
C THR A 288 12.80 -1.32 -46.43
N GLU A 289 12.48 -0.24 -45.72
CA GLU A 289 11.84 0.93 -46.35
C GLU A 289 12.76 2.11 -46.71
N ASN A 290 14.07 2.08 -46.44
CA ASN A 290 14.96 3.20 -46.83
C ASN A 290 16.37 2.78 -47.26
N LYS A 291 16.48 2.05 -48.39
CA LYS A 291 17.73 1.98 -49.17
C LYS A 291 17.48 2.13 -50.67
N ASN A 292 16.95 3.28 -51.06
CA ASN A 292 17.11 3.82 -52.41
C ASN A 292 17.98 5.08 -52.37
N THR A 293 19.24 4.94 -51.97
CA THR A 293 20.27 5.92 -52.28
C THR A 293 21.51 5.19 -52.80
N ASN A 294 21.76 5.38 -54.09
CA ASN A 294 22.93 4.90 -54.79
C ASN A 294 24.18 5.61 -54.26
N HIS A 295 24.84 5.07 -53.23
CA HIS A 295 26.26 5.32 -53.02
C HIS A 295 26.95 4.05 -52.52
N SER A 296 27.74 3.48 -53.43
CA SER A 296 28.69 2.41 -53.19
C SER A 296 29.72 2.81 -52.15
N SER A 297 29.67 2.19 -50.97
CA SER A 297 30.86 1.99 -50.13
C SER A 297 30.75 0.69 -49.35
N VAL A 298 31.61 -0.24 -49.75
CA VAL A 298 32.22 -1.35 -48.98
C VAL A 298 31.31 -2.12 -48.03
N LEU A 299 30.89 -3.30 -48.50
CA LEU A 299 30.38 -4.41 -47.70
C LEU A 299 31.36 -4.74 -46.56
N THR A 300 30.95 -4.52 -45.32
CA THR A 300 31.28 -5.42 -44.21
C THR A 300 30.09 -6.33 -43.98
N ASN A 301 30.32 -7.63 -44.22
CA ASN A 301 29.37 -8.72 -44.02
C ASN A 301 29.08 -8.95 -42.53
N ASP A 302 28.16 -8.18 -41.95
CA ASP A 302 27.51 -8.54 -40.68
C ASP A 302 25.98 -8.42 -40.86
N THR A 303 25.43 -9.28 -41.72
CA THR A 303 23.98 -9.48 -41.89
C THR A 303 23.46 -10.58 -40.96
N SER A 304 23.69 -10.44 -39.66
CA SER A 304 22.99 -11.17 -38.61
C SER A 304 22.38 -10.23 -37.58
N VAL A 305 21.79 -9.14 -38.06
CA VAL A 305 21.09 -8.16 -37.23
C VAL A 305 19.68 -8.68 -36.97
N GLY A 306 19.45 -9.18 -35.75
CA GLY A 306 18.11 -9.36 -35.20
C GLY A 306 17.96 -10.63 -34.34
N TYR A 307 17.26 -10.46 -33.22
CA TYR A 307 17.15 -11.33 -32.04
C TYR A 307 18.39 -11.42 -31.13
N SER A 308 19.62 -11.50 -31.66
CA SER A 308 20.84 -11.55 -30.84
C SER A 308 21.04 -10.27 -30.02
N ASP A 309 20.80 -9.11 -30.63
CA ASP A 309 21.23 -7.83 -30.07
C ASP A 309 20.33 -7.37 -28.92
N MET A 310 19.01 -7.55 -29.04
CA MET A 310 18.06 -7.25 -27.96
C MET A 310 18.26 -8.20 -26.77
N SER A 311 18.41 -9.50 -27.04
CA SER A 311 18.63 -10.50 -25.99
C SER A 311 19.98 -10.27 -25.29
N ALA A 312 21.02 -9.90 -26.04
CA ALA A 312 22.31 -9.51 -25.50
C ALA A 312 22.23 -8.20 -24.70
N ALA A 313 21.48 -7.21 -25.17
CA ALA A 313 21.28 -5.95 -24.45
C ALA A 313 20.57 -6.18 -23.11
N ILE A 314 19.45 -6.91 -23.10
CA ILE A 314 18.73 -7.25 -21.86
C ILE A 314 19.65 -8.00 -20.91
N LYS A 315 20.44 -8.97 -21.41
CA LYS A 315 21.40 -9.70 -20.59
C LYS A 315 22.47 -8.77 -20.01
N PHE A 316 23.02 -7.87 -20.82
CA PHE A 316 24.05 -6.92 -20.42
C PHE A 316 23.55 -5.96 -19.31
N TRP A 317 22.39 -5.33 -19.51
CA TRP A 317 21.82 -4.40 -18.54
C TRP A 317 21.31 -5.10 -17.28
N SER A 318 20.70 -6.28 -17.43
CA SER A 318 20.18 -7.04 -16.30
C SER A 318 21.31 -7.63 -15.45
N GLN A 319 22.18 -8.46 -16.04
CA GLN A 319 23.18 -9.24 -15.31
C GLN A 319 24.47 -8.45 -15.09
N GLY A 320 24.84 -7.58 -16.05
CA GLY A 320 26.08 -6.80 -15.98
C GLY A 320 25.95 -5.51 -15.18
N GLN A 321 24.81 -4.80 -15.32
CA GLN A 321 24.61 -3.49 -14.69
C GLN A 321 23.55 -3.50 -13.57
N ASN A 322 23.01 -4.67 -13.22
CA ASN A 322 22.02 -4.86 -12.15
C ASN A 322 20.74 -4.00 -12.28
N VAL A 323 20.23 -3.80 -13.50
CA VAL A 323 18.95 -3.10 -13.72
C VAL A 323 17.77 -3.97 -13.26
N ASP A 324 16.76 -3.39 -12.60
CA ASP A 324 15.65 -4.13 -11.95
C ASP A 324 14.47 -4.42 -12.88
N GLY A 325 14.37 -3.71 -14.01
CA GLY A 325 13.29 -3.95 -14.96
C GLY A 325 13.46 -3.23 -16.29
N PHE A 326 12.65 -3.64 -17.26
CA PHE A 326 12.68 -3.08 -18.60
C PHE A 326 11.28 -2.76 -19.10
N TYR A 327 11.12 -1.58 -19.69
CA TYR A 327 9.96 -1.27 -20.50
C TYR A 327 10.27 -1.59 -21.97
N LEU A 328 9.51 -2.49 -22.56
CA LEU A 328 9.61 -2.85 -23.98
C LEU A 328 8.82 -1.83 -24.82
N LYS A 329 9.51 -0.80 -25.30
CA LYS A 329 8.90 0.26 -26.12
C LYS A 329 8.67 -0.22 -27.56
N ASN A 330 7.57 0.20 -28.17
CA ASN A 330 7.17 -0.17 -29.53
C ASN A 330 6.94 -1.69 -29.71
N LEU A 331 6.64 -2.41 -28.63
CA LEU A 331 6.34 -3.83 -28.69
C LEU A 331 5.11 -4.12 -29.57
N GLU A 332 4.20 -3.15 -29.71
CA GLU A 332 3.06 -3.20 -30.64
C GLU A 332 3.46 -3.51 -32.09
N ASN A 333 4.64 -3.06 -32.54
CA ASN A 333 5.12 -3.29 -33.91
C ASN A 333 5.76 -4.67 -34.09
N PHE A 334 5.96 -5.40 -32.98
CA PHE A 334 6.60 -6.71 -32.94
C PHE A 334 5.58 -7.84 -32.73
N VAL A 335 4.31 -7.52 -32.49
CA VAL A 335 3.24 -8.51 -32.23
C VAL A 335 3.01 -9.43 -33.43
N ASP A 336 3.14 -8.92 -34.65
CA ASP A 336 2.90 -9.70 -35.88
C ASP A 336 4.07 -10.63 -36.27
N ASP A 337 5.17 -10.61 -35.51
CA ASP A 337 6.33 -11.47 -35.78
C ASP A 337 6.06 -12.93 -35.33
N VAL A 338 6.41 -13.88 -36.19
CA VAL A 338 6.34 -15.34 -35.93
C VAL A 338 7.09 -15.75 -34.65
N ASN A 339 8.13 -15.00 -34.27
CA ASN A 339 8.94 -15.28 -33.08
C ASN A 339 8.52 -14.48 -31.84
N PHE A 340 7.39 -13.77 -31.85
CA PHE A 340 6.94 -12.93 -30.74
C PHE A 340 6.89 -13.67 -29.41
N ALA A 341 6.12 -14.76 -29.34
CA ALA A 341 5.95 -15.55 -28.12
C ALA A 341 7.27 -16.17 -27.61
N LYS A 342 8.10 -16.68 -28.53
CA LYS A 342 9.42 -17.27 -28.19
C LYS A 342 10.37 -16.21 -27.64
N SER A 343 10.42 -15.04 -28.27
CA SER A 343 11.28 -13.94 -27.85
C SER A 343 10.91 -13.46 -26.46
N LEU A 344 9.61 -13.32 -26.17
CA LEU A 344 9.15 -12.90 -24.85
C LEU A 344 9.49 -13.92 -23.75
N GLN A 345 9.39 -15.22 -24.05
CA GLN A 345 9.81 -16.28 -23.14
C GLN A 345 11.31 -16.23 -22.86
N ILE A 346 12.12 -16.05 -23.90
CA ILE A 346 13.58 -15.93 -23.79
C ILE A 346 13.95 -14.70 -22.96
N TRP A 347 13.36 -13.54 -23.24
CA TRP A 347 13.64 -12.30 -22.51
C TRP A 347 13.28 -12.41 -21.04
N LYS A 348 12.12 -12.98 -20.71
CA LYS A 348 11.72 -13.22 -19.32
C LYS A 348 12.69 -14.17 -18.61
N HIS A 349 13.18 -15.20 -19.31
CA HIS A 349 14.18 -16.12 -18.77
C HIS A 349 15.55 -15.44 -18.54
N ILE A 350 16.01 -14.61 -19.47
CA ILE A 350 17.30 -13.88 -19.38
C ILE A 350 17.29 -12.89 -18.21
N ILE A 351 16.16 -12.19 -18.02
CA ILE A 351 16.01 -11.19 -16.97
C ILE A 351 16.18 -11.81 -15.58
N GLY A 352 15.64 -13.02 -15.38
CA GLY A 352 15.72 -13.74 -14.12
C GLY A 352 14.61 -13.39 -13.13
N SER A 353 14.65 -14.02 -11.97
CA SER A 353 13.65 -13.84 -10.90
C SER A 353 13.76 -12.48 -10.21
N GLY A 354 12.62 -11.86 -9.87
CA GLY A 354 12.56 -10.62 -9.09
C GLY A 354 12.59 -9.32 -9.91
N LYS A 355 12.79 -9.43 -11.22
CA LYS A 355 12.82 -8.32 -12.17
C LYS A 355 11.61 -8.30 -13.09
N ILE A 356 11.28 -7.12 -13.62
CA ILE A 356 9.99 -6.88 -14.28
C ILE A 356 10.11 -6.50 -15.76
N LEU A 357 9.08 -6.86 -16.52
CA LEU A 357 8.82 -6.41 -17.88
C LEU A 357 7.54 -5.56 -17.92
N ILE A 358 7.65 -4.39 -18.55
CA ILE A 358 6.53 -3.49 -18.82
C ILE A 358 6.24 -3.48 -20.32
N ALA A 359 4.97 -3.53 -20.70
CA ALA A 359 4.51 -3.37 -22.08
C ALA A 359 3.41 -2.31 -22.19
N SER A 360 3.19 -1.80 -23.40
CA SER A 360 2.12 -0.85 -23.71
C SER A 360 0.74 -1.52 -23.76
N GLU A 361 -0.32 -0.78 -23.41
CA GLU A 361 -1.70 -1.24 -23.63
C GLU A 361 -1.98 -1.58 -25.11
N LYS A 362 -1.40 -0.83 -26.04
CA LYS A 362 -1.54 -1.08 -27.48
C LYS A 362 -1.07 -2.47 -27.88
N ALA A 363 0.03 -2.96 -27.29
CA ALA A 363 0.51 -4.31 -27.53
C ALA A 363 -0.52 -5.35 -27.06
N LEU A 364 -1.16 -5.13 -25.90
CA LEU A 364 -2.21 -6.02 -25.39
C LEU A 364 -3.41 -6.10 -26.36
N GLU A 365 -3.85 -4.97 -26.91
CA GLU A 365 -5.01 -4.92 -27.82
C GLU A 365 -4.76 -5.62 -29.16
N LEU A 366 -3.51 -5.61 -29.64
CA LEU A 366 -3.12 -6.27 -30.89
C LEU A 366 -2.93 -7.78 -30.73
N THR A 367 -2.43 -8.24 -29.57
CA THR A 367 -2.20 -9.67 -29.32
C THR A 367 -3.50 -10.47 -29.27
N LYS A 368 -3.56 -11.59 -30.00
CA LYS A 368 -4.74 -12.48 -30.09
C LYS A 368 -4.34 -13.95 -29.98
N GLY A 369 -5.29 -14.80 -29.58
CA GLY A 369 -5.10 -16.25 -29.54
C GLY A 369 -4.08 -16.71 -28.50
N ASP A 370 -3.22 -17.66 -28.88
CA ASP A 370 -2.24 -18.28 -28.00
C ASP A 370 -1.16 -17.28 -27.54
N ASP A 371 -0.78 -16.34 -28.40
CA ASP A 371 0.23 -15.31 -28.10
C ASP A 371 -0.22 -14.38 -26.96
N LEU A 372 -1.53 -14.11 -26.84
CA LEU A 372 -2.09 -13.35 -25.72
C LEU A 372 -1.86 -14.07 -24.40
N THR A 373 -1.97 -15.40 -24.37
CA THR A 373 -1.74 -16.16 -23.13
C THR A 373 -0.27 -16.12 -22.72
N VAL A 374 0.65 -16.19 -23.68
CA VAL A 374 2.09 -16.05 -23.43
C VAL A 374 2.40 -14.63 -22.96
N PHE A 375 1.82 -13.62 -23.60
CA PHE A 375 1.97 -12.21 -23.21
C PHE A 375 1.53 -11.97 -21.76
N LEU A 376 0.31 -12.37 -21.41
CA LEU A 376 -0.25 -12.19 -20.07
C LEU A 376 0.48 -12.99 -18.98
N ASN A 377 1.24 -14.03 -19.34
CA ASN A 377 2.00 -14.84 -18.38
C ASN A 377 3.47 -14.41 -18.24
N ARG A 378 3.96 -13.49 -19.09
CA ARG A 378 5.37 -13.08 -19.13
C ARG A 378 5.59 -11.61 -18.87
N ILE A 379 4.61 -10.76 -19.17
CA ILE A 379 4.59 -9.35 -18.81
C ILE A 379 4.08 -9.18 -17.38
N ASP A 380 4.79 -8.37 -16.59
CA ASP A 380 4.43 -8.12 -15.19
C ASP A 380 3.57 -6.87 -15.04
N LEU A 381 3.75 -5.87 -15.91
CA LEU A 381 3.07 -4.58 -15.86
C LEU A 381 2.61 -4.11 -17.24
N ILE A 382 1.42 -3.52 -17.31
CA ILE A 382 0.89 -2.89 -18.52
C ILE A 382 0.71 -1.41 -18.29
N ASP A 383 1.36 -0.61 -19.14
CA ASP A 383 1.29 0.84 -19.16
C ASP A 383 0.01 1.29 -19.87
N VAL A 384 -0.88 1.93 -19.11
CA VAL A 384 -2.20 2.38 -19.53
C VAL A 384 -2.26 3.90 -19.44
N TYR A 385 -2.58 4.50 -20.57
CA TYR A 385 -2.55 5.95 -20.74
C TYR A 385 -3.95 6.56 -20.51
N LEU A 386 -4.06 7.45 -19.53
CA LEU A 386 -5.30 8.12 -19.17
C LEU A 386 -5.44 9.47 -19.88
N ASP A 387 -6.59 9.65 -20.55
CA ASP A 387 -6.93 10.88 -21.25
C ASP A 387 -8.34 11.38 -20.90
N LEU A 388 -8.52 12.69 -20.86
CA LEU A 388 -9.81 13.37 -20.68
C LEU A 388 -10.41 13.87 -22.01
N ASN A 389 -9.80 13.58 -23.16
CA ASN A 389 -10.29 14.02 -24.48
C ASN A 389 -11.73 13.56 -24.79
N GLU A 390 -12.12 12.35 -24.38
CA GLU A 390 -13.50 11.83 -24.51
C GLU A 390 -14.42 12.24 -23.34
N GLY A 391 -13.95 13.15 -22.49
CA GLY A 391 -14.62 13.61 -21.29
C GLY A 391 -14.66 12.56 -20.16
N VAL A 392 -15.40 12.89 -19.10
CA VAL A 392 -15.46 12.10 -17.86
C VAL A 392 -16.12 10.72 -18.09
N LYS A 393 -17.07 10.63 -19.04
CA LYS A 393 -17.74 9.37 -19.41
C LYS A 393 -16.81 8.42 -20.17
N GLY A 394 -16.06 8.92 -21.15
CA GLY A 394 -15.05 8.14 -21.88
C GLY A 394 -13.97 7.60 -20.94
N LEU A 395 -13.47 8.47 -20.05
CA LEU A 395 -12.51 8.10 -19.00
C LEU A 395 -13.02 6.94 -18.12
N LYS A 396 -14.27 7.00 -17.64
CA LYS A 396 -14.87 5.89 -16.87
C LYS A 396 -14.92 4.60 -17.69
N ASN A 397 -15.38 4.66 -18.94
CA ASN A 397 -15.52 3.48 -19.78
C ASN A 397 -14.15 2.83 -20.05
N HIS A 398 -13.12 3.65 -20.26
CA HIS A 398 -11.75 3.19 -20.43
C HIS A 398 -11.22 2.52 -19.16
N ILE A 399 -11.35 3.15 -17.99
CA ILE A 399 -10.93 2.54 -16.71
C ILE A 399 -11.70 1.24 -16.42
N ASP A 400 -13.00 1.23 -16.66
CA ASP A 400 -13.84 0.03 -16.46
C ASP A 400 -13.41 -1.11 -17.40
N LYS A 401 -13.10 -0.81 -18.67
CA LYS A 401 -12.60 -1.79 -19.66
C LYS A 401 -11.29 -2.43 -19.19
N VAL A 402 -10.34 -1.63 -18.70
CA VAL A 402 -9.03 -2.11 -18.26
C VAL A 402 -9.14 -2.89 -16.94
N VAL A 403 -9.80 -2.32 -15.93
CA VAL A 403 -9.85 -2.90 -14.58
C VAL A 403 -10.77 -4.13 -14.51
N PHE A 404 -11.88 -4.12 -15.25
CA PHE A 404 -12.83 -5.24 -15.27
C PHE A 404 -12.70 -6.14 -16.51
N GLY A 405 -11.69 -5.91 -17.36
CA GLY A 405 -11.41 -6.70 -18.55
C GLY A 405 -10.59 -7.97 -18.30
N THR A 406 -9.78 -8.33 -19.30
CA THR A 406 -9.00 -9.58 -19.35
C THR A 406 -7.96 -9.68 -18.24
N LEU A 407 -7.37 -8.56 -17.83
CA LEU A 407 -6.33 -8.48 -16.80
C LEU A 407 -6.79 -9.02 -15.45
N ARG A 408 -8.10 -8.98 -15.18
CA ARG A 408 -8.67 -9.43 -13.90
C ARG A 408 -8.81 -10.95 -13.79
N ALA A 409 -8.80 -11.67 -14.91
CA ALA A 409 -9.20 -13.08 -14.96
C ALA A 409 -8.36 -13.99 -14.04
N LYS A 410 -7.04 -13.75 -13.94
CA LYS A 410 -6.13 -14.51 -13.07
C LYS A 410 -5.34 -13.57 -12.16
N ALA A 411 -4.93 -14.08 -10.99
CA ALA A 411 -4.20 -13.29 -9.99
C ALA A 411 -2.80 -12.85 -10.46
N HIS A 412 -2.09 -13.73 -11.18
CA HIS A 412 -0.73 -13.51 -11.68
C HIS A 412 -0.67 -12.77 -13.03
N TYR A 413 -1.82 -12.36 -13.59
CA TYR A 413 -1.83 -11.53 -14.78
C TYR A 413 -1.27 -10.14 -14.49
N PRO A 414 -0.74 -9.46 -15.51
CA PRO A 414 -0.02 -8.22 -15.36
C PRO A 414 -0.77 -7.20 -14.52
N TRP A 415 0.01 -6.52 -13.69
CA TRP A 415 -0.42 -5.41 -12.88
C TRP A 415 -0.60 -4.17 -13.76
N ILE A 416 -1.50 -3.27 -13.37
CA ILE A 416 -1.76 -2.06 -14.15
C ILE A 416 -0.79 -0.98 -13.71
N LEU A 417 -0.10 -0.35 -14.66
CA LEU A 417 0.67 0.86 -14.49
C LEU A 417 -0.13 2.01 -15.13
N TRP A 418 -0.64 2.92 -14.30
CA TRP A 418 -1.35 4.10 -14.79
C TRP A 418 -0.37 5.20 -15.12
N ASN A 419 -0.67 5.92 -16.20
CA ASN A 419 0.05 7.12 -16.56
C ASN A 419 -0.90 8.16 -17.17
N VAL A 420 -0.77 9.43 -16.76
CA VAL A 420 -1.48 10.56 -17.37
C VAL A 420 -0.59 11.33 -18.36
N GLY A 421 0.72 11.32 -18.19
CA GLY A 421 1.69 12.08 -18.97
C GLY A 421 2.89 11.22 -19.37
N ASN A 422 3.24 11.21 -20.64
CA ASN A 422 4.45 10.52 -21.10
C ASN A 422 5.26 11.41 -22.04
N VAL A 423 6.47 10.96 -22.37
CA VAL A 423 7.35 11.64 -23.33
C VAL A 423 6.75 11.82 -24.73
N ASN A 424 5.83 10.94 -25.14
CA ASN A 424 5.21 10.99 -26.47
C ASN A 424 3.95 11.86 -26.52
N SER A 425 3.43 12.31 -25.38
CA SER A 425 2.18 13.05 -25.24
C SER A 425 2.45 14.48 -24.81
N GLU A 426 1.58 15.40 -25.23
CA GLU A 426 1.61 16.75 -24.69
C GLU A 426 1.45 16.74 -23.17
N ARG A 427 2.24 17.57 -22.47
CA ARG A 427 2.20 17.68 -21.01
C ARG A 427 0.80 17.95 -20.49
N VAL A 428 0.46 17.34 -19.36
CA VAL A 428 -0.87 17.42 -18.74
C VAL A 428 -1.26 18.86 -18.42
N SER A 429 -0.30 19.69 -17.98
CA SER A 429 -0.57 21.09 -17.67
C SER A 429 -0.79 21.96 -18.91
N SER A 430 -0.31 21.55 -20.09
CA SER A 430 -0.60 22.24 -21.35
C SER A 430 -1.99 21.88 -21.87
N ARG A 431 -2.35 20.59 -21.85
CA ARG A 431 -3.66 20.10 -22.29
C ARG A 431 -4.80 20.49 -21.35
N PHE A 432 -4.58 20.34 -20.05
CA PHE A 432 -5.59 20.49 -19.01
C PHE A 432 -5.09 21.42 -17.91
N SER A 433 -4.82 22.68 -18.27
CA SER A 433 -4.19 23.70 -17.42
C SER A 433 -4.83 23.92 -16.03
N ASN A 434 -6.15 23.71 -15.93
CA ASN A 434 -6.88 23.84 -14.69
C ASN A 434 -7.06 22.50 -13.95
N ASN A 435 -7.09 21.38 -14.67
CA ASN A 435 -7.42 20.05 -14.14
C ASN A 435 -6.19 19.18 -13.79
N THR A 436 -4.97 19.67 -14.02
CA THR A 436 -3.72 18.90 -13.82
C THR A 436 -3.67 18.21 -12.45
N LEU A 437 -3.93 18.97 -11.39
CA LEU A 437 -3.87 18.48 -10.01
C LEU A 437 -4.97 17.43 -9.72
N ALA A 438 -6.19 17.67 -10.20
CA ALA A 438 -7.31 16.75 -10.03
C ALA A 438 -7.09 15.43 -10.79
N LEU A 439 -6.48 15.50 -11.98
CA LEU A 439 -6.18 14.33 -12.81
C LEU A 439 -5.01 13.51 -12.24
N THR A 440 -3.98 14.18 -11.73
CA THR A 440 -2.89 13.52 -10.99
C THR A 440 -3.43 12.88 -9.70
N ALA A 441 -4.33 13.56 -8.99
CA ALA A 441 -4.99 13.00 -7.81
C ALA A 441 -5.88 11.78 -8.14
N LEU A 442 -6.54 11.79 -9.30
CA LEU A 442 -7.29 10.63 -9.79
C LEU A 442 -6.38 9.44 -10.02
N GLU A 443 -5.27 9.64 -10.73
CA GLU A 443 -4.25 8.60 -10.95
C GLU A 443 -3.81 7.98 -9.62
N MET A 444 -3.56 8.82 -8.60
CA MET A 444 -3.23 8.42 -7.23
C MET A 444 -4.31 7.61 -6.50
N SER A 445 -5.54 7.59 -6.99
CA SER A 445 -6.67 6.85 -6.41
C SER A 445 -6.99 5.52 -7.10
N LEU A 446 -6.39 5.25 -8.26
CA LEU A 446 -6.67 4.05 -9.08
C LEU A 446 -5.96 2.78 -8.57
N PRO A 447 -6.53 1.59 -8.80
CA PRO A 447 -5.91 0.32 -8.42
C PRO A 447 -4.73 0.02 -9.34
N GLY A 448 -3.54 -0.24 -8.81
CA GLY A 448 -2.37 -0.47 -9.65
C GLY A 448 -1.09 0.15 -9.11
N THR A 449 -0.13 0.32 -10.01
CA THR A 449 1.08 1.11 -9.83
C THR A 449 0.92 2.40 -10.65
N ILE A 450 1.65 3.44 -10.31
CA ILE A 450 1.54 4.75 -10.95
C ILE A 450 2.87 5.13 -11.57
N SER A 451 2.86 5.76 -12.74
CA SER A 451 4.04 6.33 -13.39
C SER A 451 3.87 7.85 -13.46
N LEU A 452 4.53 8.56 -12.56
CA LEU A 452 4.51 10.02 -12.54
C LEU A 452 5.63 10.56 -13.44
N PHE A 453 5.27 11.35 -14.44
CA PHE A 453 6.26 11.97 -15.34
C PHE A 453 6.89 13.21 -14.72
N TYR A 454 8.20 13.36 -14.90
CA TYR A 454 8.94 14.45 -14.27
C TYR A 454 8.35 15.82 -14.64
N GLY A 455 8.15 16.65 -13.62
CA GLY A 455 7.57 17.98 -13.75
C GLY A 455 6.05 18.03 -13.60
N ASP A 456 5.32 16.90 -13.68
CA ASP A 456 3.87 16.90 -13.44
C ASP A 456 3.54 17.23 -11.96
N GLU A 457 4.46 16.92 -11.04
CA GLU A 457 4.38 17.26 -9.62
C GLU A 457 4.43 18.77 -9.33
N ILE A 458 5.00 19.55 -10.24
CA ILE A 458 5.02 21.02 -10.18
C ILE A 458 4.12 21.66 -11.25
N GLY A 459 3.35 20.86 -11.99
CA GLY A 459 2.52 21.34 -13.10
C GLY A 459 3.33 22.02 -14.21
N LEU A 460 4.48 21.44 -14.57
CA LEU A 460 5.32 21.94 -15.64
C LEU A 460 4.57 21.90 -16.97
N LYS A 461 4.65 23.00 -17.73
CA LYS A 461 4.01 23.12 -19.04
C LYS A 461 4.99 22.76 -20.14
N GLY A 462 4.45 22.19 -21.22
CA GLY A 462 5.18 22.03 -22.47
C GLY A 462 5.36 23.37 -23.18
N LEU A 463 6.30 23.43 -24.11
CA LEU A 463 6.58 24.61 -24.92
C LEU A 463 5.52 24.77 -26.00
N SER A 464 5.15 26.02 -26.29
CA SER A 464 4.39 26.32 -27.49
C SER A 464 5.29 26.24 -28.73
N LYS A 465 4.70 26.01 -29.91
CA LYS A 465 5.45 25.92 -31.18
C LYS A 465 6.31 27.17 -31.47
N ASN A 466 5.95 28.33 -30.93
CA ASN A 466 6.69 29.58 -31.13
C ASN A 466 7.86 29.77 -30.14
N GLU A 467 7.93 28.96 -29.10
CA GLU A 467 8.99 28.99 -28.08
C GLU A 467 10.09 27.95 -28.35
N VAL A 468 9.84 27.02 -29.26
CA VAL A 468 10.85 26.09 -29.77
C VAL A 468 11.74 26.81 -30.77
N GLU A 469 13.05 26.64 -30.64
CA GLU A 469 14.02 27.22 -31.57
C GLU A 469 13.83 26.65 -33.00
N LYS A 470 14.07 27.47 -34.02
CA LYS A 470 13.65 27.15 -35.41
C LYS A 470 14.23 25.85 -35.95
N ASP A 471 15.48 25.57 -35.58
CA ASP A 471 16.21 24.39 -36.01
C ASP A 471 15.60 23.08 -35.45
N PHE A 472 14.78 23.18 -34.41
CA PHE A 472 14.17 22.03 -33.74
C PHE A 472 12.68 21.83 -34.08
N HIS A 473 12.10 22.62 -35.00
CA HIS A 473 10.70 22.48 -35.40
C HIS A 473 10.39 21.14 -36.10
N GLU A 474 11.40 20.50 -36.71
CA GLU A 474 11.23 19.21 -37.38
C GLU A 474 10.97 18.06 -36.38
N TYR A 475 11.37 18.25 -35.12
CA TYR A 475 11.22 17.26 -34.08
C TYR A 475 9.90 17.42 -33.33
N ASN A 476 8.89 16.66 -33.77
CA ASN A 476 7.52 16.71 -33.25
C ASN A 476 7.38 16.49 -31.74
N LYS A 477 8.38 15.96 -31.02
CA LYS A 477 8.26 15.57 -29.60
C LYS A 477 9.07 16.42 -28.62
N ILE A 478 9.95 17.27 -29.12
CA ILE A 478 10.89 18.04 -28.28
C ILE A 478 10.15 19.07 -27.40
N HIS A 479 9.00 19.57 -27.84
CA HIS A 479 8.20 20.55 -27.10
C HIS A 479 7.73 20.07 -25.70
N ASN A 480 7.72 18.76 -25.43
CA ASN A 480 7.37 18.19 -24.12
C ASN A 480 8.59 17.99 -23.21
N LEU A 481 9.79 17.97 -23.78
CA LEU A 481 11.06 17.73 -23.10
C LEU A 481 11.62 19.06 -22.60
N VAL A 482 11.01 19.51 -21.52
CA VAL A 482 11.29 20.79 -20.89
C VAL A 482 12.24 20.59 -19.70
N SER A 483 13.13 21.55 -19.45
CA SER A 483 14.09 21.52 -18.35
C SER A 483 13.35 21.52 -17.00
N MET A 484 13.73 20.61 -16.11
CA MET A 484 13.13 20.52 -14.77
C MET A 484 13.54 21.70 -13.90
N SER A 485 12.57 22.29 -13.20
CA SER A 485 12.80 23.42 -12.30
C SER A 485 12.73 22.96 -10.85
N PHE A 486 13.87 22.93 -10.16
CA PHE A 486 13.97 22.47 -8.77
C PHE A 486 13.87 23.59 -7.72
N THR A 487 14.15 24.84 -8.10
CA THR A 487 14.27 25.98 -7.15
C THR A 487 13.38 27.14 -7.57
N GLY A 488 12.60 27.67 -6.62
CA GLY A 488 11.79 28.88 -6.81
C GLY A 488 12.58 30.19 -6.89
N ASN A 489 13.90 30.12 -6.72
CA ASN A 489 14.80 31.26 -6.91
C ASN A 489 15.49 31.17 -8.27
N ASN A 490 15.70 32.33 -8.89
CA ASN A 490 16.37 32.61 -10.16
C ASN A 490 17.83 32.09 -10.25
N GLU A 491 18.10 30.84 -9.91
CA GLU A 491 19.17 30.13 -10.61
C GLU A 491 18.68 30.03 -12.05
N SER A 492 19.42 30.63 -12.97
CA SER A 492 19.18 30.60 -14.41
C SER A 492 18.91 29.15 -14.80
N ALA A 493 17.62 28.81 -14.93
CA ALA A 493 17.19 27.49 -15.37
C ALA A 493 17.94 27.22 -16.67
N ALA A 494 18.79 26.19 -16.67
CA ALA A 494 19.59 25.85 -17.84
C ALA A 494 18.65 25.79 -19.05
N ILE A 495 18.88 26.73 -19.97
CA ILE A 495 18.09 26.87 -21.17
C ILE A 495 18.58 25.74 -22.07
N LEU A 496 17.74 24.71 -22.22
CA LEU A 496 18.02 23.65 -23.19
C LEU A 496 18.18 24.27 -24.58
N PRO A 497 19.03 23.72 -25.47
CA PRO A 497 19.31 24.32 -26.77
C PRO A 497 18.07 24.57 -27.66
N TRP A 498 17.01 23.78 -27.49
CA TRP A 498 15.74 23.96 -28.20
C TRP A 498 14.74 24.91 -27.52
N ASN A 499 15.07 25.45 -26.34
CA ASN A 499 14.23 26.39 -25.61
C ASN A 499 14.67 27.82 -25.90
N SER A 500 13.86 28.61 -26.58
CA SER A 500 14.19 30.02 -26.84
C SER A 500 14.02 30.93 -25.61
N LYS A 501 13.26 30.48 -24.59
CA LYS A 501 12.90 31.28 -23.41
C LYS A 501 12.92 30.47 -22.10
N PRO A 502 13.21 31.11 -20.95
CA PRO A 502 13.05 30.48 -19.65
C PRO A 502 11.58 30.12 -19.41
N ILE A 503 11.36 28.93 -18.88
CA ILE A 503 10.04 28.33 -18.73
C ILE A 503 9.23 29.11 -17.69
N SER A 504 8.00 29.49 -18.04
CA SER A 504 7.14 30.24 -17.14
C SER A 504 6.28 29.33 -16.23
N GLY A 505 6.39 29.57 -14.92
CA GLY A 505 5.34 29.28 -13.93
C GLY A 505 5.22 27.84 -13.38
N PRO A 506 6.30 27.21 -12.85
CA PRO A 506 6.14 26.01 -12.03
C PRO A 506 5.29 26.32 -10.78
N ARG A 507 4.28 25.49 -10.53
CA ARG A 507 3.37 25.60 -9.38
C ARG A 507 3.90 24.76 -8.22
N TYR A 508 4.91 25.26 -7.52
CA TYR A 508 5.55 24.54 -6.40
C TYR A 508 4.60 24.10 -5.28
N HIS A 509 3.45 24.77 -5.09
CA HIS A 509 2.43 24.33 -4.15
C HIS A 509 1.88 22.92 -4.45
N TYR A 510 1.90 22.49 -5.71
CA TYR A 510 1.42 21.16 -6.12
C TYR A 510 2.29 20.03 -5.54
N PHE A 511 3.58 20.29 -5.35
CA PHE A 511 4.51 19.30 -4.83
C PHE A 511 4.08 18.76 -3.47
N ASN A 512 3.74 19.65 -2.52
CA ASN A 512 3.30 19.25 -1.19
C ASN A 512 1.96 18.51 -1.21
N ILE A 513 1.06 18.89 -2.11
CA ILE A 513 -0.23 18.21 -2.28
C ILE A 513 0.00 16.80 -2.81
N ILE A 514 0.75 16.65 -3.90
CA ILE A 514 0.98 15.35 -4.55
C ILE A 514 1.76 14.43 -3.62
N LYS A 515 2.77 14.95 -2.90
CA LYS A 515 3.45 14.22 -1.82
C LYS A 515 2.47 13.66 -0.80
N LYS A 516 1.45 14.44 -0.40
CA LYS A 516 0.39 13.96 0.51
C LYS A 516 -0.46 12.85 -0.11
N PHE A 517 -0.85 12.97 -1.38
CA PHE A 517 -1.58 11.91 -2.09
C PHE A 517 -0.77 10.61 -2.17
N ILE A 518 0.52 10.70 -2.50
CA ILE A 518 1.44 9.55 -2.53
C ILE A 518 1.56 8.92 -1.14
N GLU A 519 1.75 9.71 -0.09
CA GLU A 519 1.84 9.23 1.29
C GLU A 519 0.57 8.46 1.72
N ILE A 520 -0.62 9.01 1.42
CA ILE A 520 -1.90 8.37 1.73
C ILE A 520 -2.08 7.08 0.94
N ARG A 521 -1.71 7.06 -0.35
CA ARG A 521 -1.75 5.87 -1.19
C ARG A 521 -0.88 4.75 -0.59
N LEU A 522 0.37 5.06 -0.28
CA LEU A 522 1.33 4.08 0.24
C LEU A 522 0.89 3.53 1.62
N LYS A 523 0.30 4.37 2.48
CA LYS A 523 -0.24 3.96 3.78
C LYS A 523 -1.57 3.20 3.71
N THR A 524 -2.29 3.26 2.58
CA THR A 524 -3.66 2.75 2.48
C THR A 524 -3.77 1.69 1.37
N PRO A 525 -3.53 0.40 1.68
CA PRO A 525 -3.62 -0.69 0.71
C PRO A 525 -4.96 -0.80 -0.03
N THR A 526 -6.06 -0.36 0.59
CA THR A 526 -7.40 -0.31 -0.04
C THR A 526 -7.38 0.44 -1.39
N ILE A 527 -6.49 1.42 -1.57
CA ILE A 527 -6.40 2.26 -2.76
C ILE A 527 -5.71 1.53 -3.91
N TYR A 528 -4.57 0.88 -3.68
CA TYR A 528 -3.79 0.32 -4.79
C TYR A 528 -4.08 -1.16 -5.10
N LEU A 529 -4.72 -1.91 -4.19
CA LEU A 529 -5.03 -3.32 -4.41
C LEU A 529 -6.01 -3.53 -5.57
N ARG A 530 -5.71 -4.46 -6.48
CA ARG A 530 -6.50 -4.68 -7.71
C ARG A 530 -7.85 -5.36 -7.49
N ALA A 531 -7.91 -6.35 -6.61
CA ALA A 531 -9.11 -7.15 -6.38
C ALA A 531 -9.07 -7.81 -5.00
N ILE A 532 -10.19 -8.38 -4.58
CA ILE A 532 -10.29 -9.24 -3.40
C ILE A 532 -10.25 -10.68 -3.88
N PHE A 533 -9.31 -11.48 -3.37
CA PHE A 533 -9.20 -12.89 -3.75
C PHE A 533 -9.73 -13.76 -2.61
N LYS A 534 -10.79 -14.52 -2.90
CA LYS A 534 -11.41 -15.46 -1.95
C LYS A 534 -11.79 -16.76 -2.66
N ASP A 535 -11.35 -17.89 -2.12
CA ASP A 535 -11.72 -19.24 -2.57
C ASP A 535 -11.53 -19.48 -4.08
N GLY A 536 -10.48 -18.88 -4.67
CA GLY A 536 -10.16 -19.02 -6.10
C GLY A 536 -10.88 -18.01 -7.01
N SER A 537 -11.75 -17.17 -6.47
CA SER A 537 -12.49 -16.14 -7.22
C SER A 537 -11.98 -14.73 -6.91
N ALA A 538 -11.88 -13.90 -7.95
CA ALA A 538 -11.58 -12.47 -7.82
C ALA A 538 -12.89 -11.68 -7.71
N ALA A 539 -13.12 -11.04 -6.56
CA ALA A 539 -14.26 -10.17 -6.28
C ALA A 539 -13.94 -8.69 -6.54
N ARG A 540 -14.97 -7.89 -6.83
CA ARG A 540 -14.84 -6.45 -7.16
C ARG A 540 -14.56 -5.68 -5.86
N ASN A 541 -13.67 -4.70 -5.94
CA ASN A 541 -13.23 -3.85 -4.83
C ASN A 541 -13.23 -2.35 -5.19
N MET A 542 -13.85 -2.03 -6.33
CA MET A 542 -13.94 -0.69 -6.89
C MET A 542 -15.30 -0.51 -7.56
N LYS A 543 -15.86 0.69 -7.43
CA LYS A 543 -17.03 1.14 -8.17
C LYS A 543 -16.85 2.59 -8.58
N ILE A 544 -16.97 2.86 -9.87
CA ILE A 544 -16.91 4.22 -10.43
C ILE A 544 -18.33 4.70 -10.70
N ARG A 545 -18.65 5.91 -10.24
CA ARG A 545 -19.92 6.59 -10.48
C ARG A 545 -19.64 7.98 -11.04
N ILE A 546 -20.49 8.41 -11.96
CA ILE A 546 -20.49 9.76 -12.50
C ILE A 546 -21.87 10.34 -12.20
N THR A 547 -21.92 11.54 -11.63
CA THR A 547 -23.18 12.28 -11.48
C THR A 547 -23.49 13.06 -12.76
N GLU A 548 -24.74 13.52 -12.91
CA GLU A 548 -25.16 14.30 -14.08
C GLU A 548 -24.34 15.59 -14.27
N GLU A 549 -23.76 16.11 -13.18
CA GLU A 549 -22.95 17.34 -13.17
C GLU A 549 -21.46 17.09 -13.48
N ASN A 550 -21.07 15.90 -13.95
CA ASN A 550 -19.68 15.48 -14.21
C ASN A 550 -18.80 15.35 -12.94
N LEU A 551 -19.39 15.11 -11.77
CA LEU A 551 -18.63 14.72 -10.59
C LEU A 551 -18.20 13.25 -10.73
N PHE A 552 -16.91 13.00 -10.60
CA PHE A 552 -16.34 11.66 -10.70
C PHE A 552 -16.10 11.09 -9.30
N ILE A 553 -16.73 9.95 -9.01
CA ILE A 553 -16.67 9.33 -7.69
C ILE A 553 -16.12 7.91 -7.85
N ILE A 554 -15.04 7.58 -7.15
CA ILE A 554 -14.52 6.21 -7.04
C ILE A 554 -14.70 5.75 -5.61
N GLU A 555 -15.49 4.70 -5.42
CA GLU A 555 -15.62 4.00 -4.16
C GLU A 555 -14.70 2.77 -4.16
N ARG A 556 -13.88 2.62 -3.12
CA ARG A 556 -12.94 1.51 -2.93
C ARG A 556 -13.19 0.87 -1.58
N TRP A 557 -13.30 -0.45 -1.55
CA TRP A 557 -13.48 -1.20 -0.32
C TRP A 557 -12.56 -2.41 -0.28
N PHE A 558 -12.10 -2.75 0.91
CA PHE A 558 -11.34 -3.97 1.13
C PHE A 558 -11.78 -4.62 2.44
N PRO A 559 -11.90 -5.97 2.51
CA PRO A 559 -12.37 -6.66 3.70
C PRO A 559 -11.60 -6.21 4.94
N ARG A 560 -12.32 -5.98 6.04
CA ARG A 560 -11.77 -5.61 7.36
C ARG A 560 -10.99 -4.29 7.40
N ARG A 561 -10.88 -3.54 6.29
CA ARG A 561 -10.35 -2.16 6.25
C ARG A 561 -11.47 -1.14 6.06
N ASN A 562 -11.16 0.13 6.24
CA ASN A 562 -12.11 1.20 5.94
C ASN A 562 -12.20 1.39 4.43
N SER A 563 -13.40 1.71 3.97
CA SER A 563 -13.64 2.10 2.59
C SER A 563 -13.09 3.50 2.35
N CYS A 564 -12.58 3.73 1.15
CA CYS A 564 -12.07 5.01 0.69
C CYS A 564 -12.92 5.50 -0.47
N VAL A 565 -13.19 6.79 -0.52
CA VAL A 565 -13.92 7.43 -1.62
C VAL A 565 -13.05 8.53 -2.19
N PHE A 566 -12.81 8.49 -3.49
CA PHE A 566 -12.25 9.61 -4.24
C PHE A 566 -13.40 10.39 -4.86
N ILE A 567 -13.36 11.72 -4.75
CA ILE A 567 -14.30 12.63 -5.40
C ILE A 567 -13.48 13.68 -6.16
N GLY A 568 -13.69 13.76 -7.47
CA GLY A 568 -13.05 14.72 -8.36
C GLY A 568 -14.09 15.51 -9.14
N ASN A 569 -14.04 16.84 -9.03
CA ASN A 569 -14.76 17.75 -9.91
C ASN A 569 -13.81 18.19 -11.02
N PHE A 570 -13.97 17.61 -12.22
CA PHE A 570 -13.20 17.97 -13.42
C PHE A 570 -13.84 19.12 -14.22
N GLY A 571 -14.98 19.64 -13.75
CA GLY A 571 -15.68 20.75 -14.37
C GLY A 571 -15.14 22.11 -13.91
N GLY A 572 -15.36 23.13 -14.75
CA GLY A 572 -14.99 24.52 -14.47
C GLY A 572 -15.95 25.26 -13.53
N LYS A 573 -17.01 24.62 -13.04
CA LYS A 573 -18.00 25.20 -12.13
C LYS A 573 -18.03 24.44 -10.81
N SER A 574 -18.35 25.14 -9.73
CA SER A 574 -18.64 24.51 -8.45
C SER A 574 -19.94 23.71 -8.54
N ILE A 575 -19.94 22.51 -7.97
CA ILE A 575 -21.07 21.58 -8.00
C ILE A 575 -21.58 21.41 -6.57
N SER A 576 -22.88 21.62 -6.33
CA SER A 576 -23.51 21.35 -5.04
C SER A 576 -24.38 20.12 -5.17
N THR A 577 -24.02 19.05 -4.47
CA THR A 577 -24.73 17.78 -4.56
C THR A 577 -24.91 17.17 -3.19
N ASP A 578 -26.09 16.60 -2.97
CA ASP A 578 -26.34 15.76 -1.80
C ASP A 578 -25.95 14.31 -2.11
N LEU A 579 -24.96 13.81 -1.38
CA LEU A 579 -24.47 12.43 -1.48
C LEU A 579 -24.84 11.62 -0.23
N SER A 580 -25.69 12.16 0.66
CA SER A 580 -26.17 11.50 1.89
C SER A 580 -26.83 10.15 1.64
N SER A 581 -27.48 10.00 0.47
CA SER A 581 -28.07 8.73 0.02
C SER A 581 -27.04 7.61 -0.21
N MET A 582 -25.78 7.96 -0.44
CA MET A 582 -24.69 7.02 -0.71
C MET A 582 -23.74 6.88 0.48
N PHE A 583 -23.39 7.99 1.11
CA PHE A 583 -22.39 8.05 2.17
C PHE A 583 -22.89 8.96 3.29
N TYR A 584 -22.71 8.57 4.55
CA TYR A 584 -23.12 9.40 5.68
C TYR A 584 -22.07 10.48 5.99
N SER A 585 -20.85 10.05 6.32
CA SER A 585 -19.73 10.93 6.61
C SER A 585 -18.38 10.29 6.26
N GLY A 586 -17.35 11.12 6.08
CA GLY A 586 -15.99 10.67 5.82
C GLY A 586 -14.94 11.68 6.26
N THR A 587 -13.79 11.21 6.71
CA THR A 587 -12.64 12.05 7.05
C THR A 587 -11.79 12.31 5.82
N ILE A 588 -11.50 13.57 5.51
CA ILE A 588 -10.67 13.94 4.36
C ILE A 588 -9.21 13.59 4.66
N MET A 589 -8.64 12.66 3.89
CA MET A 589 -7.23 12.23 4.04
C MET A 589 -6.27 13.07 3.20
N ALA A 590 -6.69 13.42 1.98
CA ALA A 590 -5.93 14.24 1.05
C ALA A 590 -6.91 15.07 0.22
N SER A 591 -6.55 16.30 -0.10
CA SER A 591 -7.36 17.22 -0.91
C SER A 591 -6.46 18.16 -1.70
N THR A 592 -6.95 18.61 -2.85
CA THR A 592 -6.31 19.68 -3.64
C THR A 592 -6.23 20.99 -2.87
N ASN A 593 -7.12 21.21 -1.90
CA ASN A 593 -7.00 22.29 -0.93
C ASN A 593 -6.60 21.69 0.42
N SER A 594 -5.36 21.95 0.81
CA SER A 594 -4.71 21.41 2.01
C SER A 594 -5.45 21.77 3.30
N SER A 595 -6.20 22.88 3.32
CA SER A 595 -6.95 23.36 4.49
C SER A 595 -8.02 22.37 4.98
N PHE A 596 -8.55 21.53 4.08
CA PHE A 596 -9.61 20.57 4.42
C PHE A 596 -9.07 19.24 4.95
N VAL A 597 -7.75 18.99 4.88
CA VAL A 597 -7.17 17.71 5.31
C VAL A 597 -7.36 17.51 6.81
N GLY A 598 -7.91 16.36 7.20
CA GLY A 598 -8.20 16.00 8.60
C GLY A 598 -9.61 16.36 9.06
N GLN A 599 -10.38 17.14 8.29
CA GLN A 599 -11.75 17.48 8.63
C GLN A 599 -12.71 16.33 8.32
N VAL A 600 -13.80 16.25 9.09
CA VAL A 600 -14.91 15.33 8.82
C VAL A 600 -15.91 16.04 7.91
N LEU A 601 -16.18 15.44 6.75
CA LEU A 601 -17.18 15.90 5.81
C LEU A 601 -18.46 15.07 5.99
N TYR A 602 -19.58 15.75 6.18
CA TYR A 602 -20.91 15.16 6.08
C TYR A 602 -21.41 15.39 4.66
N PHE A 603 -21.98 14.36 4.04
CA PHE A 603 -22.34 14.39 2.62
C PHE A 603 -23.70 15.06 2.32
N GLU A 604 -24.31 15.66 3.33
CA GLU A 604 -25.54 16.45 3.21
C GLU A 604 -25.23 17.79 2.54
N ASN A 605 -25.68 17.95 1.29
CA ASN A 605 -25.56 19.16 0.47
C ASN A 605 -24.15 19.80 0.47
N VAL A 606 -23.16 19.07 -0.03
CA VAL A 606 -21.76 19.51 -0.10
C VAL A 606 -21.48 20.25 -1.41
N THR A 607 -20.70 21.34 -1.30
CA THR A 607 -20.18 22.08 -2.45
C THR A 607 -18.74 21.65 -2.79
N PHE A 608 -18.53 21.20 -4.02
CA PHE A 608 -17.23 20.83 -4.56
C PHE A 608 -16.71 21.94 -5.46
N SER A 609 -15.56 22.52 -5.12
CA SER A 609 -14.91 23.55 -5.93
C SER A 609 -14.53 23.04 -7.34
N PRO A 610 -14.45 23.92 -8.36
CA PRO A 610 -14.04 23.51 -9.70
C PRO A 610 -12.60 23.00 -9.73
N ASN A 611 -12.33 22.02 -10.58
CA ASN A 611 -11.00 21.39 -10.75
C ASN A 611 -10.37 20.90 -9.44
N SER A 612 -11.21 20.46 -8.49
CA SER A 612 -10.77 19.99 -7.18
C SER A 612 -10.93 18.48 -7.04
N ALA A 613 -10.09 17.88 -6.21
CA ALA A 613 -10.15 16.46 -5.92
C ALA A 613 -9.82 16.18 -4.46
N MET A 614 -10.44 15.15 -3.89
CA MET A 614 -10.20 14.73 -2.52
C MET A 614 -10.36 13.23 -2.35
N ILE A 615 -9.60 12.66 -1.41
CA ILE A 615 -9.73 11.28 -0.95
C ILE A 615 -10.26 11.32 0.49
N LEU A 616 -11.38 10.65 0.71
CA LEU A 616 -12.02 10.50 2.00
C LEU A 616 -11.91 9.07 2.49
N LYS A 617 -11.72 8.91 3.80
CA LYS A 617 -11.88 7.66 4.53
C LYS A 617 -13.27 7.63 5.13
N LEU A 618 -14.09 6.67 4.72
CA LEU A 618 -15.44 6.53 5.28
C LEU A 618 -15.37 6.01 6.72
N GLY A 619 -16.24 6.56 7.56
CA GLY A 619 -16.58 5.95 8.84
C GLY A 619 -17.27 4.59 8.60
N LYS A 620 -16.99 3.61 9.47
CA LYS A 620 -17.69 2.33 9.45
C LYS A 620 -18.91 2.37 10.34
#